data_AF-A0A7L4REU6-F1
#
_entry.id   AF-A0A7L4REU6-F1
#
_cell.length_a   1.000
_cell.length_b   1.000
_cell.length_c   1.000
_cell.angle_alpha   90.00
_cell.angle_beta   90.00
_cell.angle_gamma   90.00
#
_symmetry.space_group_name_H-M   'P 1'
#
loop_
_entity.id
_entity.type
_entity.pdbx_description
1 polymer ?
#
loop_
_entity_poly.entity_id
_entity_poly.type
_entity_poly.pdbx_seq_one_letter_code
_entity_poly.pdbx_strand_id
1 'polypeptide(L)' 'MGMSKKDLSRKRANIKARVEELEKKARMDPLKKNRALHDELEDLKRKLAEAD' A
#
# COMPACT_ATOMS: atom_id res chain seq x y z
N MET A 1 -18.29 16.17 -7.73
CA MET A 1 -17.36 15.69 -8.77
C MET A 1 -16.70 14.42 -8.26
N GLY A 2 -17.19 13.25 -8.68
CA GLY A 2 -16.62 11.96 -8.29
C GLY A 2 -15.48 11.56 -9.23
N MET A 3 -14.48 10.85 -8.71
CA MET A 3 -13.42 10.26 -9.53
C MET A 3 -14.01 9.33 -10.58
N SER A 4 -13.48 9.37 -11.80
CA SER A 4 -13.86 8.40 -12.83
C SER A 4 -13.43 7.00 -12.42
N LYS A 5 -14.10 5.97 -12.96
CA LYS A 5 -13.68 4.56 -12.80
C LYS A 5 -12.20 4.35 -13.15
N LYS A 6 -11.71 5.09 -14.15
CA LYS A 6 -10.30 5.07 -14.57
C LYS A 6 -9.36 5.66 -13.51
N ASP A 7 -9.79 6.72 -12.83
CA ASP A 7 -8.99 7.35 -11.77
C ASP A 7 -8.94 6.50 -10.51
N LEU A 8 -10.05 5.84 -10.16
CA LEU A 8 -10.08 4.84 -9.10
C LEU A 8 -9.14 3.67 -9.41
N SER A 9 -9.16 3.17 -10.64
CA SER A 9 -8.25 2.11 -11.09
C SER A 9 -6.78 2.52 -11.00
N ARG A 10 -6.43 3.73 -11.45
CA ARG A 10 -5.07 4.29 -11.32
C ARG A 10 -4.64 4.42 -9.86
N LYS A 11 -5.55 4.90 -9.00
CA LYS A 11 -5.28 5.04 -7.57
C LYS A 11 -5.02 3.67 -6.93
N ARG A 12 -5.84 2.66 -7.24
CA ARG A 12 -5.63 1.27 -6.80
C ARG A 12 -4.27 0.73 -7.28
N ALA A 13 -3.93 0.93 -8.55
CA ALA A 13 -2.65 0.49 -9.12
C ALA A 13 -1.43 1.12 -8.42
N ASN A 14 -1.50 2.43 -8.15
CA ASN A 14 -0.44 3.13 -7.41
C ASN A 14 -0.27 2.60 -5.99
N ILE A 15 -1.38 2.33 -5.28
CA ILE A 15 -1.34 1.76 -3.93
C ILE A 15 -0.73 0.36 -3.96
N LYS A 16 -1.11 -0.50 -4.91
CA LYS A 16 -0.50 -1.84 -5.07
C LYS A 16 1.00 -1.76 -5.30
N ALA A 17 1.46 -0.90 -6.21
CA ALA A 17 2.89 -0.72 -6.48
C ALA A 17 3.66 -0.26 -5.23
N ARG A 18 3.08 0.64 -4.43
CA ARG A 18 3.66 1.12 -3.17
C ARG A 18 3.75 -0.01 -2.13
N VAL A 19 2.69 -0.82 -2.00
CA VAL A 19 2.67 -1.99 -1.10
C VAL A 19 3.75 -2.99 -1.50
N GLU A 20 3.89 -3.33 -2.77
CA GLU A 20 4.93 -4.27 -3.23
C GLU A 20 6.35 -3.76 -2.94
N GLU A 21 6.59 -2.45 -3.11
CA GLU A 21 7.89 -1.83 -2.78
C GLU A 21 8.18 -1.93 -1.28
N LEU A 22 7.19 -1.60 -0.44
CA LEU A 22 7.31 -1.68 1.01
C LEU A 22 7.43 -3.13 1.49
N GLU A 23 6.76 -4.09 0.86
CA GLU A 23 6.89 -5.52 1.17
C GLU A 23 8.28 -6.06 0.89
N LYS A 24 8.93 -5.63 -0.19
CA LYS A 24 10.33 -5.98 -0.45
C LYS A 24 11.26 -5.44 0.63
N LYS A 25 11.04 -4.20 1.08
CA LYS A 25 11.81 -3.60 2.18
C LYS A 25 11.53 -4.27 3.52
N ALA A 26 10.27 -4.59 3.82
CA ALA A 26 9.84 -5.30 5.01
C ALA A 26 10.42 -6.72 5.09
N ARG A 27 10.53 -7.43 3.95
CA ARG A 27 11.22 -8.73 3.88
C ARG A 27 12.70 -8.64 4.25
N MET A 28 13.34 -7.52 3.95
CA MET A 28 14.74 -7.25 4.31
C MET A 28 14.90 -6.79 5.77
N ASP A 29 13.80 -6.42 6.45
CA ASP A 29 13.75 -6.10 7.88
C ASP A 29 12.92 -7.15 8.66
N PRO A 30 13.44 -8.38 8.81
CA PRO A 30 12.73 -9.45 9.53
C PRO A 30 12.52 -9.14 11.01
N LEU A 31 13.27 -8.19 11.56
CA LEU A 31 13.19 -7.77 12.97
C LEU A 31 12.19 -6.64 13.18
N LYS A 32 11.52 -6.16 12.12
CA LYS A 32 10.58 -5.03 12.15
C LYS A 32 11.14 -3.81 12.87
N LYS A 33 12.45 -3.58 12.74
CA LYS A 33 13.11 -2.46 13.43
C LYS A 33 12.54 -1.13 12.94
N ASN A 34 12.20 -1.04 11.66
CA ASN A 34 11.51 0.10 11.12
C ASN A 34 10.00 -0.05 11.25
N ARG A 35 9.49 0.22 12.45
CA ARG A 35 8.06 0.13 12.78
C ARG A 35 7.19 0.99 11.84
N ALA A 36 7.66 2.18 11.47
CA ALA A 36 6.97 3.08 10.54
C ALA A 36 6.75 2.44 9.15
N LEU A 37 7.70 1.63 8.67
CA LEU A 37 7.57 0.92 7.41
C LEU A 37 6.47 -0.14 7.47
N HIS A 38 6.39 -0.87 8.59
CA HIS A 38 5.34 -1.87 8.78
C HIS A 38 3.96 -1.25 8.99
N ASP A 39 3.89 -0.14 9.73
CA ASP A 39 2.65 0.60 9.95
C ASP A 39 2.12 1.17 8.62
N GLU A 40 2.98 1.78 7.79
CA GLU A 40 2.60 2.30 6.46
C GLU A 40 2.13 1.17 5.52
N LEU A 41 2.78 0.01 5.59
CA LEU A 41 2.42 -1.16 4.79
C LEU A 41 1.05 -1.72 5.20
N GLU A 42 0.76 -1.78 6.51
CA GLU A 42 -0.55 -2.19 7.02
C GLU A 42 -1.65 -1.20 6.62
N ASP A 43 -1.40 0.10 6.77
CA ASP A 43 -2.34 1.16 6.39
C ASP A 43 -2.66 1.13 4.88
N LEU A 44 -1.65 0.95 4.03
CA LEU A 44 -1.84 0.86 2.58
C LEU A 44 -2.59 -0.41 2.20
N LYS A 45 -2.37 -1.53 2.89
CA LYS A 45 -3.15 -2.76 2.71
C LYS A 45 -4.61 -2.59 3.11
N ARG A 46 -4.89 -1.92 4.24
CA ARG A 46 -6.27 -1.60 4.66
C ARG A 46 -6.97 -0.72 3.62
N LYS A 47 -6.31 0.35 3.17
CA LYS A 47 -6.84 1.23 2.12
C LYS A 47 -7.10 0.49 0.82
N LEU A 48 -6.30 -0.53 0.48
CA LEU A 48 -6.53 -1.36 -0.70
C LEU A 48 -7.77 -2.25 -0.53
N ALA A 49 -7.95 -2.84 0.66
CA ALA A 49 -9.08 -3.70 0.98
C ALA A 49 -10.41 -2.92 1.06
N GLU A 50 -10.41 -1.71 1.61
CA GLU A 50 -11.57 -0.82 1.60
C GLU A 50 -11.89 -0.26 0.21
N ALA A 51 -10.87 -0.17 -0.63
CA ALA A 51 -11.03 0.35 -1.97
C ALA A 51 -11.57 -0.69 -2.94
N ASP A 52 -11.57 -2.00 -2.64
CA ASP A 52 -11.99 -3.08 -3.54
C ASP A 52 -13.52 -3.26 -3.58
#